data_AF-A0A1D7UZ58-F1
#
_entry.id   AF-A0A1D7UZ58-F1
#
_cell.length_a   1.000
_cell.length_b   1.000
_cell.length_c   1.000
_cell.angle_alpha   90.00
_cell.angle_beta   90.00
_cell.angle_gamma   90.00
#
_symmetry.space_group_name_H-M   'P 1'
#
loop_
_entity.id
_entity.type
_entity.pdbx_description
1 polymer ?
#
loop_
_entity_poly.entity_id
_entity_poly.type
_entity_poly.pdbx_seq_one_letter_code
_entity_poly.pdbx_strand_id
1 'polypeptide(L)'
;MDNEKYSGRRTRMQKALANEMTRSELSEFLSNEKSKKEFFSLMKLKHKIESIEDVSKKQNVSEFFPKKRSFDFKIGLLVAASFFLISSFAVYFRFFSEIKQEFEIVRSVVTGVCKVENEKQTLKINSGNDSFCDFKIEGELGLILRVFPNTEFEVSKNDETFSLQLNSGIVIFSTHKKNPSTKVRATVHKIQSELLGTTLTLISEKSSGRYQILVLEGGVRVKTGLSENRKSYDALVGYSVLEAENPQELTMDSELKIIKTEASDQAKYSGLSENSKRLLNDKDSKHDPETISYLKKEIQMDSGSANPVYRITLKNKKTYLGTVEENENSYILTDSEGNRKEIDKKEILELELVQ
;
A
#
# COMPACT_ATOMS: atom_id res chain seq x y z
N MET A 1 48.44 47.86 23.04
CA MET A 1 48.22 47.63 21.59
C MET A 1 46.94 46.84 21.27
N ASP A 2 46.25 46.22 22.24
CA ASP A 2 45.06 45.39 21.94
C ASP A 2 43.73 46.15 21.76
N ASN A 3 43.62 47.39 22.25
CA ASN A 3 42.38 48.17 22.18
C ASN A 3 42.05 48.70 20.78
N GLU A 4 43.05 49.07 19.97
CA GLU A 4 42.82 49.53 18.58
C GLU A 4 42.36 48.38 17.67
N LYS A 5 42.93 47.19 17.86
CA LYS A 5 42.59 45.99 17.08
C LYS A 5 41.16 45.51 17.39
N TYR A 6 40.71 45.65 18.63
CA TYR A 6 39.34 45.35 19.05
C TYR A 6 38.31 46.37 18.54
N SER A 7 38.68 47.67 18.55
CA SER A 7 37.84 48.75 18.01
C SER A 7 37.57 48.57 16.51
N GLY A 8 38.62 48.34 15.71
CA GLY A 8 38.47 48.11 14.27
C GLY A 8 37.66 46.86 13.91
N ARG A 9 37.75 45.80 14.73
CA ARG A 9 36.97 44.57 14.54
C ARG A 9 35.47 44.79 14.73
N ARG A 10 35.07 45.58 15.73
CA ARG A 10 33.66 45.90 16.01
C ARG A 10 33.04 46.73 14.88
N THR A 11 33.77 47.74 14.39
CA THR A 11 33.33 48.55 13.25
C THR A 11 33.18 47.71 11.98
N ARG A 12 34.11 46.79 11.71
CA ARG A 12 34.01 45.83 10.60
C ARG A 12 32.81 44.88 10.74
N MET A 13 32.51 44.41 11.96
CA MET A 13 31.32 43.59 12.23
C MET A 13 30.01 44.34 11.95
N GLN A 14 29.93 45.61 12.34
CA GLN A 14 28.74 46.45 12.09
C GLN A 14 28.50 46.67 10.59
N LYS A 15 29.56 47.00 9.84
CA LYS A 15 29.48 47.13 8.38
C LYS A 15 29.07 45.83 7.69
N ALA A 16 29.56 44.68 8.18
CA ALA A 16 29.17 43.37 7.66
C ALA A 16 27.67 43.09 7.88
N LEU A 17 27.12 43.41 9.06
CA LEU A 17 25.69 43.19 9.40
C LEU A 17 24.74 44.18 8.69
N ALA A 18 25.25 45.36 8.32
CA ALA A 18 24.55 46.39 7.56
C ALA A 18 24.65 46.20 6.03
N ASN A 19 25.32 45.13 5.56
CA ASN A 19 25.61 44.87 4.14
C ASN A 19 26.41 45.98 3.44
N GLU A 20 27.25 46.71 4.17
CA GLU A 20 28.07 47.83 3.65
C GLU A 20 29.48 47.38 3.22
N MET A 21 29.74 46.07 3.15
CA MET A 21 31.02 45.50 2.73
C MET A 21 30.95 44.90 1.33
N THR A 22 32.04 45.05 0.58
CA THR A 22 32.20 44.30 -0.68
C THR A 22 32.40 42.81 -0.41
N ARG A 23 32.11 41.97 -1.41
CA ARG A 23 32.22 40.51 -1.30
C ARG A 23 33.62 40.03 -0.89
N SER A 24 34.66 40.72 -1.34
CA SER A 24 36.07 40.44 -0.98
C SER A 24 36.38 40.81 0.47
N GLU A 25 35.93 41.98 0.93
CA GLU A 25 36.14 42.44 2.32
C GLU A 25 35.40 41.57 3.34
N LEU A 26 34.18 41.13 3.00
CA LEU A 26 33.42 40.23 3.84
C LEU A 26 34.10 38.85 3.93
N SER A 27 34.60 38.33 2.81
CA SER A 27 35.34 37.05 2.78
C SER A 27 36.62 37.12 3.63
N GLU A 28 37.36 38.23 3.54
CA GLU A 28 38.55 38.46 4.36
C GLU A 28 38.18 38.56 5.85
N PHE A 29 37.10 39.27 6.20
CA PHE A 29 36.64 39.41 7.58
C PHE A 29 36.15 38.09 8.20
N LEU A 30 35.47 37.25 7.40
CA LEU A 30 34.97 35.92 7.80
C LEU A 30 36.01 34.81 7.78
N SER A 31 37.22 35.07 7.26
CA SER A 31 38.35 34.14 7.34
C SER A 31 38.79 33.87 8.79
N ASN A 32 38.54 34.84 9.69
CA ASN A 32 38.76 34.67 11.12
C ASN A 32 37.61 33.91 11.78
N GLU A 33 37.91 32.71 12.30
CA GLU A 33 37.00 31.81 13.05
C GLU A 33 36.14 32.54 14.09
N LYS A 34 36.73 33.48 14.85
CA LYS A 34 36.05 34.22 15.92
C LYS A 34 35.01 35.20 15.34
N SER A 35 35.35 35.91 14.27
CA SER A 35 34.44 36.83 13.58
C SER A 35 33.35 36.08 12.84
N LYS A 36 33.65 34.92 12.25
CA LYS A 36 32.68 34.07 11.57
C LYS A 36 31.57 33.59 12.50
N LYS A 37 31.92 33.03 13.67
CA LYS A 37 30.95 32.56 14.66
C LYS A 37 30.05 33.69 15.16
N GLU A 38 30.64 34.83 15.48
CA GLU A 38 29.93 36.02 15.99
C GLU A 38 29.00 36.63 14.93
N PHE A 39 29.45 36.71 13.67
CA PHE A 39 28.63 37.18 12.55
C PHE A 39 27.40 36.29 12.33
N PHE A 40 27.57 34.96 12.28
CA PHE A 40 26.44 34.05 12.07
C PHE A 40 25.49 34.01 13.26
N SER A 41 25.98 34.16 14.51
CA SER A 41 25.09 34.30 15.66
C SER A 41 24.26 35.58 15.59
N LEU A 42 24.86 36.70 15.18
CA LEU A 42 24.17 37.98 15.05
C LEU A 42 23.21 37.99 13.85
N MET A 43 23.53 37.31 12.75
CA MET A 43 22.61 37.12 11.62
C MET A 43 21.41 36.25 11.97
N LYS A 44 21.60 35.16 12.71
CA LYS A 44 20.49 34.35 13.24
C LYS A 44 19.59 35.18 14.17
N LEU A 45 20.20 36.05 15.00
CA LEU A 45 19.47 36.92 15.91
C LEU A 45 18.73 38.04 15.16
N LYS A 46 19.35 38.65 14.15
CA LYS A 46 18.72 39.61 13.24
C LYS A 46 17.51 38.99 12.54
N HIS A 47 17.66 37.79 11.98
CA HIS A 47 16.56 37.09 11.31
C HIS A 47 15.43 36.70 12.29
N LYS A 48 15.77 36.38 13.55
CA LYS A 48 14.79 36.10 14.60
C LYS A 48 14.07 37.38 15.05
N ILE A 49 14.77 38.51 15.14
CA ILE A 49 14.16 39.83 15.43
C ILE A 49 13.29 40.28 14.26
N GLU A 50 13.74 40.13 13.02
CA GLU A 50 12.98 40.48 11.81
C GLU A 50 11.71 39.61 11.71
N SER A 51 11.77 38.33 12.09
CA SER A 51 10.59 37.47 12.21
C SER A 51 9.63 37.89 13.36
N ILE A 52 10.12 38.63 14.35
CA ILE A 52 9.30 39.21 15.43
C ILE A 52 8.76 40.59 14.99
N GLU A 53 9.51 41.34 14.19
CA GLU A 53 9.14 42.66 13.66
C GLU A 53 8.01 42.58 12.62
N ASP A 54 7.96 41.51 11.83
CA ASP A 54 6.80 41.20 10.98
C ASP A 54 5.54 40.81 11.79
N VAL A 55 5.71 40.42 13.06
CA VAL A 55 4.60 40.21 14.01
C VAL A 55 4.27 41.50 14.79
N SER A 56 5.22 42.45 14.93
CA SER A 56 5.08 43.64 15.78
C SER A 56 4.89 44.98 15.05
N LYS A 57 4.89 45.01 13.72
CA LYS A 57 4.62 46.22 12.89
C LYS A 57 3.22 46.86 13.05
N LYS A 58 2.45 46.48 14.06
CA LYS A 58 1.22 47.17 14.50
C LYS A 58 1.21 47.55 15.99
N GLN A 59 2.36 47.78 16.60
CA GLN A 59 2.40 48.47 17.90
C GLN A 59 3.27 49.72 17.81
N ASN A 60 2.60 50.85 17.56
CA ASN A 60 3.14 52.16 17.84
C ASN A 60 3.58 52.19 19.31
N VAL A 61 4.88 52.41 19.54
CA VAL A 61 5.42 52.71 20.85
C VAL A 61 4.89 54.09 21.25
N SER A 62 3.79 54.12 22.00
CA SER A 62 3.33 55.34 22.66
C SER A 62 3.96 55.43 24.05
N GLU A 63 4.64 56.55 24.29
CA GLU A 63 5.14 56.96 25.61
C GLU A 63 4.06 56.82 26.69
N PHE A 64 4.43 56.18 27.79
CA PHE A 64 3.61 56.05 28.97
C PHE A 64 3.50 57.42 29.68
N PHE A 65 2.41 58.14 29.44
CA PHE A 65 1.90 59.14 30.38
C PHE A 65 0.74 58.51 31.17
N PRO A 66 0.77 58.51 32.52
CA PRO A 66 -0.32 57.94 33.28
C PRO A 66 -1.44 58.96 33.38
N LYS A 67 -2.62 58.69 32.81
CA LYS A 67 -3.85 59.36 33.26
C LYS A 67 -5.12 58.55 33.07
N LYS A 68 -5.75 58.31 34.24
CA LYS A 68 -7.15 58.03 34.57
C LYS A 68 -7.92 56.97 33.75
N ARG A 69 -8.32 55.93 34.49
CA ARG A 69 -9.41 54.99 34.19
C ARG A 69 -10.66 55.71 33.66
N SER A 70 -11.02 55.39 32.44
CA SER A 70 -12.42 55.29 31.98
C SER A 70 -12.54 54.03 31.15
N PHE A 71 -13.38 53.09 31.57
CA PHE A 71 -13.67 51.89 30.80
C PHE A 71 -14.45 52.28 29.55
N ASP A 72 -13.77 52.34 28.41
CA ASP A 72 -14.40 52.57 27.13
C ASP A 72 -15.04 51.26 26.62
N PHE A 73 -16.36 51.24 26.56
CA PHE A 73 -17.21 50.12 26.11
C PHE A 73 -16.81 49.60 24.70
N LYS A 74 -16.15 50.44 23.90
CA LYS A 74 -15.61 50.12 22.58
C LYS A 74 -14.45 49.14 22.61
N ILE A 75 -13.62 49.16 23.67
CA ILE A 75 -12.51 48.22 23.85
C ILE A 75 -13.05 46.84 24.22
N GLY A 76 -14.11 46.78 25.03
CA GLY A 76 -14.80 45.52 25.35
C GLY A 76 -15.43 44.85 24.13
N LEU A 77 -16.05 45.64 23.24
CA LEU A 77 -16.61 45.13 21.98
C LEU A 77 -15.55 44.65 20.98
N LEU A 78 -14.41 45.35 20.88
CA LEU A 78 -13.29 44.93 20.03
C LEU A 78 -12.64 43.63 20.53
N VAL A 79 -12.46 43.49 21.85
CA VAL A 79 -11.95 42.25 22.45
C VAL A 79 -12.93 41.10 22.22
N ALA A 80 -14.23 41.31 22.44
CA ALA A 80 -15.24 40.30 22.16
C ALA A 80 -15.24 39.87 20.68
N ALA A 81 -15.19 40.81 19.73
CA ALA A 81 -15.13 40.51 18.31
C ALA A 81 -13.87 39.71 17.92
N SER A 82 -12.71 40.02 18.52
CA SER A 82 -11.50 39.24 18.30
C SER A 82 -11.58 37.82 18.86
N PHE A 83 -12.22 37.61 20.02
CA PHE A 83 -12.49 36.27 20.55
C PHE A 83 -13.46 35.49 19.65
N PHE A 84 -14.49 36.15 19.10
CA PHE A 84 -15.41 35.50 18.14
C PHE A 84 -14.72 35.10 16.85
N LEU A 85 -13.80 35.93 16.32
CA LEU A 85 -13.03 35.59 15.11
C LEU A 85 -12.02 34.47 15.37
N ILE A 86 -11.30 34.48 16.48
CA ILE A 86 -10.35 33.39 16.79
C ILE A 86 -11.10 32.09 17.08
N SER A 87 -12.26 32.17 17.76
CA SER A 87 -13.13 31.02 18.00
C SER A 87 -13.73 30.50 16.70
N SER A 88 -14.19 31.37 15.79
CA SER A 88 -14.72 30.94 14.49
C SER A 88 -13.62 30.32 13.62
N PHE A 89 -12.39 30.85 13.65
CA PHE A 89 -11.23 30.23 12.99
C PHE A 89 -10.86 28.89 13.64
N ALA A 90 -10.88 28.77 14.96
CA ALA A 90 -10.60 27.51 15.66
C ALA A 90 -11.67 26.45 15.37
N VAL A 91 -12.95 26.85 15.31
CA VAL A 91 -14.06 25.98 14.90
C VAL A 91 -13.93 25.62 13.43
N TYR A 92 -13.58 26.58 12.56
CA TYR A 92 -13.31 26.35 11.14
C TYR A 92 -12.19 25.32 10.94
N PHE A 93 -11.03 25.50 11.58
CA PHE A 93 -9.92 24.54 11.51
C PHE A 93 -10.26 23.18 12.12
N ARG A 94 -11.10 23.13 13.16
CA ARG A 94 -11.55 21.87 13.77
C ARG A 94 -12.60 21.14 12.92
N PHE A 95 -13.37 21.87 12.11
CA PHE A 95 -14.32 21.29 11.14
C PHE A 95 -13.66 20.96 9.79
N PHE A 96 -12.64 21.72 9.37
CA PHE A 96 -11.89 21.55 8.12
C PHE A 96 -10.59 20.75 8.27
N SER A 97 -10.27 20.24 9.46
CA SER A 97 -9.39 19.08 9.58
C SER A 97 -10.12 17.88 8.97
N GLU A 98 -10.10 17.83 7.64
CA GLU A 98 -10.57 16.75 6.79
C GLU A 98 -10.10 15.44 7.40
N ILE A 99 -11.05 14.52 7.55
CA ILE A 99 -10.77 13.12 7.83
C ILE A 99 -10.06 12.60 6.58
N LYS A 100 -8.74 12.74 6.53
CA LYS A 100 -7.93 12.13 5.47
C LYS A 100 -8.04 10.63 5.63
N GLN A 101 -8.57 9.97 4.60
CA GLN A 101 -8.51 8.52 4.49
C GLN A 101 -7.05 8.14 4.25
N GLU A 102 -6.56 7.12 4.95
CA GLU A 102 -5.21 6.60 4.73
C GLU A 102 -5.09 5.95 3.35
N PHE A 103 -6.18 5.34 2.87
CA PHE A 103 -6.24 4.64 1.60
C PHE A 103 -7.22 5.35 0.68
N GLU A 104 -6.70 5.96 -0.39
CA GLU A 104 -7.51 6.64 -1.40
C GLU A 104 -7.40 5.87 -2.73
N ILE A 105 -8.51 5.29 -3.20
CA ILE A 105 -8.53 4.63 -4.50
C ILE A 105 -8.57 5.70 -5.59
N VAL A 106 -7.44 5.95 -6.24
CA VAL A 106 -7.34 6.93 -7.34
C VAL A 106 -7.70 6.32 -8.69
N ARG A 107 -7.66 4.99 -8.81
CA ARG A 107 -8.10 4.29 -10.01
C ARG A 107 -8.55 2.87 -9.70
N SER A 108 -9.57 2.43 -10.42
CA SER A 108 -9.98 1.04 -10.46
C SER A 108 -10.28 0.58 -11.88
N VAL A 109 -10.02 -0.70 -12.16
CA VAL A 109 -10.54 -1.43 -13.32
C VAL A 109 -11.16 -2.71 -12.80
N VAL A 110 -12.45 -2.90 -13.06
CA VAL A 110 -13.27 -3.93 -12.42
C VAL A 110 -13.96 -4.76 -13.49
N THR A 111 -13.82 -6.08 -13.38
CA THR A 111 -14.64 -7.05 -14.11
C THR A 111 -15.49 -7.81 -13.08
N GLY A 112 -16.82 -7.78 -13.24
CA GLY A 112 -17.76 -8.40 -12.29
C GLY A 112 -18.07 -7.51 -11.08
N VAL A 113 -18.10 -8.10 -9.89
CA VAL A 113 -18.49 -7.45 -8.63
C VAL A 113 -17.32 -7.47 -7.64
N CYS A 114 -16.80 -6.28 -7.32
CA CYS A 114 -15.90 -6.05 -6.20
C CYS A 114 -16.50 -5.01 -5.25
N LYS A 115 -16.75 -5.43 -4.02
CA LYS A 115 -17.18 -4.54 -2.94
C LYS A 115 -15.96 -3.99 -2.24
N VAL A 116 -15.96 -2.68 -2.01
CA VAL A 116 -14.91 -1.98 -1.30
C VAL A 116 -15.52 -1.25 -0.12
N GLU A 117 -15.02 -1.54 1.07
CA GLU A 117 -15.36 -0.85 2.31
C GLU A 117 -14.11 -0.05 2.73
N ASN A 118 -14.22 1.28 2.70
CA ASN A 118 -13.11 2.17 3.01
C ASN A 118 -13.43 3.01 4.24
N GLU A 119 -12.81 2.64 5.36
CA GLU A 119 -12.82 3.37 6.62
C GLU A 119 -11.50 4.12 6.79
N LYS A 120 -11.42 5.02 7.79
CA LYS A 120 -10.29 5.97 7.93
C LYS A 120 -8.90 5.34 7.81
N GLN A 121 -8.70 4.16 8.40
CA GLN A 121 -7.42 3.46 8.48
C GLN A 121 -7.53 2.00 8.03
N THR A 122 -8.65 1.62 7.39
CA THR A 122 -8.92 0.24 6.99
C THR A 122 -9.58 0.23 5.62
N LEU A 123 -9.05 -0.56 4.70
CA LEU A 123 -9.61 -0.82 3.39
C LEU A 123 -9.86 -2.32 3.26
N LYS A 124 -11.13 -2.70 3.11
CA LYS A 124 -11.53 -4.09 2.87
C LYS A 124 -12.08 -4.25 1.47
N ILE A 125 -11.65 -5.31 0.77
CA ILE A 125 -12.02 -5.61 -0.60
C ILE A 125 -12.51 -7.05 -0.68
N ASN A 126 -13.71 -7.22 -1.22
CA ASN A 126 -14.35 -8.51 -1.42
C ASN A 126 -14.76 -8.68 -2.89
N SER A 127 -14.20 -9.68 -3.57
CA SER A 127 -14.54 -10.01 -4.96
C SER A 127 -15.48 -11.23 -5.04
N GLY A 128 -16.45 -11.20 -5.94
CA GLY A 128 -17.30 -12.37 -6.24
C GLY A 128 -16.60 -13.47 -7.04
N ASN A 129 -17.33 -14.55 -7.33
CA ASN A 129 -16.80 -15.79 -7.92
C ASN A 129 -16.28 -15.68 -9.35
N ASP A 130 -16.81 -14.75 -10.14
CA ASP A 130 -16.37 -14.46 -11.51
C ASP A 130 -15.83 -13.03 -11.64
N SER A 131 -15.25 -12.50 -10.55
CA SER A 131 -14.91 -11.09 -10.43
C SER A 131 -13.45 -10.89 -10.12
N PHE A 132 -12.81 -9.97 -10.82
CA PHE A 132 -11.43 -9.61 -10.53
C PHE A 132 -11.20 -8.13 -10.82
N CYS A 133 -10.33 -7.53 -10.02
CA CYS A 133 -10.27 -6.09 -9.88
C CYS A 133 -8.85 -5.61 -9.70
N ASP A 134 -8.50 -4.55 -10.42
CA ASP A 134 -7.24 -3.85 -10.28
C ASP A 134 -7.48 -2.49 -9.63
N PHE A 135 -6.71 -2.15 -8.62
CA PHE A 135 -6.80 -0.89 -7.89
C PHE A 135 -5.44 -0.21 -7.79
N LYS A 136 -5.42 1.10 -8.05
CA LYS A 136 -4.34 1.99 -7.65
C LYS A 136 -4.80 2.78 -6.44
N ILE A 137 -4.13 2.56 -5.32
CA ILE A 137 -4.45 3.13 -4.02
C ILE A 137 -3.31 4.05 -3.62
N GLU A 138 -3.63 5.32 -3.40
CA GLU A 138 -2.74 6.31 -2.81
C GLU A 138 -2.89 6.33 -1.29
N GLY A 139 -1.87 6.87 -0.62
CA GLY A 139 -1.69 6.84 0.83
C GLY A 139 -0.22 6.95 1.17
N GLU A 140 0.18 6.68 2.42
CA GLU A 140 1.61 6.61 2.76
C GLU A 140 2.29 5.38 2.16
N LEU A 141 1.59 4.24 2.13
CA LEU A 141 2.12 2.99 1.57
C LEU A 141 2.15 2.97 0.04
N GLY A 142 1.12 3.53 -0.60
CA GLY A 142 0.94 3.49 -2.05
C GLY A 142 0.89 2.07 -2.62
N LEU A 143 -0.30 1.56 -2.96
CA LEU A 143 -0.51 0.19 -3.42
C LEU A 143 -0.99 0.12 -4.86
N ILE A 144 -0.46 -0.83 -5.61
CA ILE A 144 -1.05 -1.36 -6.83
C ILE A 144 -1.51 -2.78 -6.50
N LEU A 145 -2.78 -3.08 -6.72
CA LEU A 145 -3.43 -4.29 -6.23
C LEU A 145 -4.21 -4.96 -7.36
N ARG A 146 -4.01 -6.26 -7.54
CA ARG A 146 -4.87 -7.15 -8.32
C ARG A 146 -5.52 -8.16 -7.41
N VAL A 147 -6.85 -8.12 -7.35
CA VAL A 147 -7.71 -8.99 -6.54
C VAL A 147 -8.33 -10.02 -7.48
N PHE A 148 -8.10 -11.31 -7.19
CA PHE A 148 -8.66 -12.42 -7.96
C PHE A 148 -10.05 -12.77 -7.46
N PRO A 149 -10.80 -13.64 -8.15
CA PRO A 149 -12.12 -14.08 -7.69
C PRO A 149 -12.11 -14.76 -6.32
N ASN A 150 -13.25 -14.73 -5.63
CA ASN A 150 -13.43 -15.31 -4.29
C ASN A 150 -12.46 -14.80 -3.22
N THR A 151 -11.92 -13.61 -3.42
CA THR A 151 -10.92 -13.00 -2.55
C THR A 151 -11.55 -12.08 -1.52
N GLU A 152 -11.12 -12.24 -0.26
CA GLU A 152 -11.35 -11.31 0.85
C GLU A 152 -9.99 -10.81 1.33
N PHE A 153 -9.73 -9.53 1.10
CA PHE A 153 -8.46 -8.88 1.40
C PHE A 153 -8.69 -7.61 2.22
N GLU A 154 -7.87 -7.42 3.25
CA GLU A 154 -7.95 -6.28 4.14
C GLU A 154 -6.58 -5.62 4.27
N VAL A 155 -6.55 -4.30 4.17
CA VAL A 155 -5.38 -3.47 4.48
C VAL A 155 -5.74 -2.55 5.62
N SER A 156 -4.99 -2.58 6.70
CA SER A 156 -5.16 -1.67 7.83
C SER A 156 -3.85 -1.00 8.22
N LYS A 157 -3.95 0.20 8.80
CA LYS A 157 -2.81 0.93 9.36
C LYS A 157 -3.00 1.10 10.86
N ASN A 158 -2.05 0.55 11.62
CA ASN A 158 -1.94 0.74 13.06
C ASN A 158 -0.59 1.41 13.35
N ASP A 159 -0.64 2.67 13.81
CA ASP A 159 0.54 3.51 14.04
C ASP A 159 1.45 3.57 12.79
N GLU A 160 2.69 3.08 12.91
CA GLU A 160 3.68 3.01 11.83
C GLU A 160 3.69 1.66 11.10
N THR A 161 2.70 0.79 11.37
CA THR A 161 2.63 -0.55 10.79
C THR A 161 1.40 -0.71 9.89
N PHE A 162 1.64 -1.06 8.63
CA PHE A 162 0.59 -1.51 7.72
C PHE A 162 0.45 -3.03 7.82
N SER A 163 -0.78 -3.52 7.93
CA SER A 163 -1.13 -4.93 7.93
C SER A 163 -1.94 -5.23 6.67
N LEU A 164 -1.41 -6.10 5.83
CA LEU A 164 -2.04 -6.61 4.61
C LEU A 164 -2.44 -8.05 4.90
N GLN A 165 -3.74 -8.31 5.03
CA GLN A 165 -4.27 -9.59 5.44
C GLN A 165 -5.12 -10.19 4.33
N LEU A 166 -4.78 -11.41 3.93
CA LEU A 166 -5.57 -12.21 3.02
C LEU A 166 -6.34 -13.29 3.79
N ASN A 167 -7.67 -13.22 3.76
CA ASN A 167 -8.54 -14.17 4.45
C ASN A 167 -8.95 -15.35 3.54
N SER A 168 -9.11 -15.09 2.24
CA SER A 168 -9.36 -16.10 1.20
C SER A 168 -8.96 -15.58 -0.18
N GLY A 169 -8.72 -16.49 -1.12
CA GLY A 169 -8.49 -16.19 -2.54
C GLY A 169 -7.03 -15.87 -2.85
N ILE A 170 -6.80 -15.02 -3.86
CA ILE A 170 -5.48 -14.65 -4.35
C ILE A 170 -5.38 -13.14 -4.53
N VAL A 171 -4.26 -12.57 -4.10
CA VAL A 171 -3.95 -11.15 -4.28
C VAL A 171 -2.54 -11.00 -4.79
N ILE A 172 -2.37 -10.21 -5.85
CA ILE A 172 -1.05 -9.69 -6.23
C ILE A 172 -1.02 -8.23 -5.83
N PHE A 173 0.03 -7.80 -5.14
CA PHE A 173 0.18 -6.39 -4.82
C PHE A 173 1.63 -5.93 -4.96
N SER A 174 1.79 -4.62 -5.16
CA SER A 174 3.07 -3.94 -5.23
C SER A 174 3.00 -2.63 -4.46
N THR A 175 4.00 -2.36 -3.63
CA THR A 175 4.15 -1.06 -2.98
C THR A 175 5.00 -0.14 -3.86
N HIS A 176 4.50 1.06 -4.15
CA HIS A 176 5.20 2.02 -5.02
C HIS A 176 5.75 3.23 -4.28
N LYS A 177 5.34 3.46 -3.02
CA LYS A 177 5.98 4.44 -2.13
C LYS A 177 6.87 3.72 -1.13
N LYS A 178 8.06 4.28 -0.91
CA LYS A 178 9.03 3.76 0.05
C LYS A 178 9.10 4.72 1.23
N ASN A 179 8.63 4.27 2.39
CA ASN A 179 8.87 4.95 3.66
C ASN A 179 9.67 4.03 4.59
N PRO A 180 10.96 4.33 4.86
CA PRO A 180 11.83 3.45 5.65
C PRO A 180 11.43 3.35 7.12
N SER A 181 10.63 4.30 7.65
CA SER A 181 10.12 4.21 9.02
C SER A 181 8.88 3.32 9.14
N THR A 182 8.25 2.99 8.03
CA THR A 182 6.99 2.26 7.99
C THR A 182 7.23 0.76 7.88
N LYS A 183 6.67 -0.02 8.80
CA LYS A 183 6.71 -1.48 8.74
C LYS A 183 5.49 -1.97 7.97
N VAL A 184 5.70 -2.89 7.05
CA VAL A 184 4.61 -3.47 6.26
C VAL A 184 4.61 -4.95 6.53
N ARG A 185 3.47 -5.49 6.94
CA ARG A 185 3.29 -6.91 7.24
C ARG A 185 2.27 -7.52 6.30
N ALA A 186 2.60 -8.65 5.70
CA ALA A 186 1.64 -9.49 5.00
C ALA A 186 1.35 -10.75 5.80
N THR A 187 0.05 -11.02 5.97
CA THR A 187 -0.47 -12.16 6.73
C THR A 187 -1.34 -13.01 5.83
N VAL A 188 -1.02 -14.30 5.77
CA VAL A 188 -1.79 -15.34 5.08
C VAL A 188 -1.92 -16.50 6.04
N HIS A 189 -3.13 -16.75 6.56
CA HIS A 189 -3.36 -17.75 7.61
C HIS A 189 -2.36 -17.63 8.78
N LYS A 190 -1.47 -18.60 9.01
CA LYS A 190 -0.44 -18.54 10.06
C LYS A 190 0.88 -17.91 9.60
N ILE A 191 1.04 -17.69 8.30
CA ILE A 191 2.23 -17.05 7.73
C ILE A 191 2.17 -15.55 8.02
N GLN A 192 3.13 -15.06 8.82
CA GLN A 192 3.34 -13.63 9.04
C GLN A 192 4.70 -13.23 8.48
N SER A 193 4.70 -12.23 7.60
CA SER A 193 5.91 -11.73 6.94
C SER A 193 6.03 -10.22 7.07
N GLU A 194 7.24 -9.73 7.25
CA GLU A 194 7.59 -8.31 7.12
C GLU A 194 8.17 -8.08 5.73
N LEU A 195 7.60 -7.12 4.99
CA LEU A 195 8.02 -6.82 3.64
C LEU A 195 9.31 -6.00 3.67
N LEU A 196 10.28 -6.36 2.85
CA LEU A 196 11.50 -5.59 2.65
C LEU A 196 11.40 -4.68 1.41
N GLY A 197 10.17 -4.31 1.03
CA GLY A 197 9.79 -3.37 -0.03
C GLY A 197 9.66 -4.00 -1.41
N THR A 198 8.45 -4.45 -1.79
CA THR A 198 8.30 -5.48 -2.84
C THR A 198 6.93 -5.64 -3.48
N THR A 199 6.94 -6.38 -4.60
CA THR A 199 5.77 -6.99 -5.24
C THR A 199 5.64 -8.45 -4.76
N LEU A 200 4.46 -8.83 -4.25
CA LEU A 200 4.16 -10.17 -3.74
C LEU A 200 2.85 -10.72 -4.31
N THR A 201 2.76 -12.04 -4.33
CA THR A 201 1.47 -12.75 -4.46
C THR A 201 1.16 -13.46 -3.15
N LEU A 202 -0.04 -13.21 -2.62
CA LEU A 202 -0.60 -13.89 -1.47
C LEU A 202 -1.66 -14.88 -1.96
N ILE A 203 -1.62 -16.11 -1.46
CA ILE A 203 -2.55 -17.19 -1.83
C ILE A 203 -3.10 -17.82 -0.56
N SER A 204 -4.42 -17.81 -0.41
CA SER A 204 -5.14 -18.37 0.73
C SER A 204 -6.33 -19.20 0.25
N GLU A 205 -6.08 -20.46 -0.07
CA GLU A 205 -7.07 -21.37 -0.60
C GLU A 205 -7.42 -22.46 0.41
N LYS A 206 -8.57 -22.31 1.05
CA LYS A 206 -9.03 -23.24 2.09
C LYS A 206 -9.36 -24.63 1.53
N SER A 207 -9.82 -24.73 0.29
CA SER A 207 -10.21 -25.99 -0.37
C SER A 207 -9.02 -26.91 -0.63
N SER A 208 -7.91 -26.35 -1.10
CA SER A 208 -6.65 -27.07 -1.37
C SER A 208 -5.73 -27.13 -0.14
N GLY A 209 -5.99 -26.31 0.89
CA GLY A 209 -5.09 -26.15 2.04
C GLY A 209 -3.83 -25.34 1.69
N ARG A 210 -3.82 -24.69 0.51
CA ARG A 210 -2.67 -23.94 -0.01
C ARG A 210 -2.64 -22.54 0.59
N TYR A 211 -1.68 -22.32 1.49
CA TYR A 211 -1.35 -21.02 2.07
C TYR A 211 0.08 -20.65 1.71
N GLN A 212 0.25 -19.57 0.94
CA GLN A 212 1.53 -19.24 0.33
C GLN A 212 1.74 -17.73 0.19
N ILE A 213 2.98 -17.30 0.41
CA ILE A 213 3.49 -15.99 0.01
C ILE A 213 4.58 -16.20 -1.03
N LEU A 214 4.40 -15.66 -2.23
CA LEU A 214 5.32 -15.78 -3.35
C LEU A 214 5.97 -14.42 -3.64
N VAL A 215 7.29 -14.40 -3.73
CA VAL A 215 8.07 -13.16 -3.87
C VAL A 215 8.37 -12.89 -5.35
N LEU A 216 7.69 -11.88 -5.92
CA LEU A 216 7.85 -11.51 -7.32
C LEU A 216 9.02 -10.54 -7.55
N GLU A 217 9.24 -9.61 -6.62
CA GLU A 217 10.34 -8.66 -6.65
C GLU A 217 10.85 -8.44 -5.21
N GLY A 218 12.15 -8.19 -5.01
CA GLY A 218 12.83 -7.93 -3.73
C GLY A 218 12.83 -9.10 -2.71
N GLY A 219 12.40 -8.88 -1.46
CA GLY A 219 12.28 -9.93 -0.43
C GLY A 219 11.22 -9.73 0.66
N VAL A 220 10.97 -10.79 1.43
CA VAL A 220 10.18 -10.80 2.67
C VAL A 220 10.97 -11.45 3.79
N ARG A 221 10.77 -10.98 5.02
CA ARG A 221 11.32 -11.56 6.24
C ARG A 221 10.23 -12.27 7.01
N VAL A 222 10.40 -13.56 7.22
CA VAL A 222 9.48 -14.37 8.03
C VAL A 222 10.15 -14.78 9.33
N LYS A 223 9.36 -14.84 10.40
CA LYS A 223 9.84 -15.28 11.72
C LYS A 223 9.25 -16.64 12.02
N THR A 224 10.09 -17.58 12.41
CA THR A 224 9.66 -18.92 12.81
C THR A 224 10.16 -19.25 14.21
N GLY A 225 9.42 -20.10 14.93
CA GLY A 225 9.78 -20.62 16.25
C GLY A 225 8.91 -20.12 17.40
N LEU A 226 8.86 -20.90 18.48
CA LEU A 226 8.17 -20.55 19.72
C LEU A 226 8.97 -19.49 20.48
N SER A 227 8.22 -18.54 21.07
CA SER A 227 8.56 -17.30 21.79
C SER A 227 9.99 -16.97 22.21
N GLU A 228 10.84 -17.92 22.59
CA GLU A 228 12.17 -17.66 23.18
C GLU A 228 13.34 -17.75 22.19
N ASN A 229 13.17 -18.32 20.99
CA ASN A 229 14.26 -18.47 20.01
C ASN A 229 13.81 -18.21 18.56
N ARG A 230 13.10 -17.08 18.34
CA ARG A 230 12.58 -16.71 17.01
C ARG A 230 13.73 -16.47 16.03
N LYS A 231 13.92 -17.39 15.08
CA LYS A 231 14.80 -17.20 13.93
C LYS A 231 14.06 -16.44 12.85
N SER A 232 14.75 -15.49 12.22
CA SER A 232 14.23 -14.74 11.08
C SER A 232 14.90 -15.26 9.81
N TYR A 233 14.10 -15.54 8.79
CA TYR A 233 14.57 -16.00 7.49
C TYR A 233 14.09 -15.01 6.42
N ASP A 234 14.98 -14.68 5.50
CA ASP A 234 14.67 -13.81 4.36
C ASP A 234 14.42 -14.68 3.12
N ALA A 235 13.22 -14.57 2.55
CA ALA A 235 12.88 -15.17 1.26
C ALA A 235 12.97 -14.07 0.19
N LEU A 236 13.82 -14.29 -0.82
CA LEU A 236 14.05 -13.36 -1.91
C LEU A 236 13.20 -13.72 -3.13
N VAL A 237 13.26 -12.87 -4.16
CA VAL A 237 12.61 -13.12 -5.46
C VAL A 237 12.83 -14.54 -5.98
N GLY A 238 11.77 -15.16 -6.48
CA GLY A 238 11.79 -16.54 -6.96
C GLY A 238 11.72 -17.60 -5.85
N TYR A 239 11.48 -17.19 -4.61
CA TYR A 239 11.14 -18.09 -3.50
C TYR A 239 9.71 -17.87 -3.03
N SER A 240 9.16 -18.92 -2.43
CA SER A 240 7.86 -18.93 -1.77
C SER A 240 7.98 -19.40 -0.34
N VAL A 241 7.15 -18.80 0.52
CA VAL A 241 6.96 -19.23 1.91
C VAL A 241 5.62 -19.93 2.00
N LEU A 242 5.61 -21.14 2.55
CA LEU A 242 4.42 -21.99 2.71
C LEU A 242 4.31 -22.44 4.16
N GLU A 243 3.11 -22.86 4.56
CA GLU A 243 2.93 -23.60 5.81
C GLU A 243 3.45 -25.03 5.68
N ALA A 244 4.04 -25.55 6.74
CA ALA A 244 4.45 -26.96 6.78
C ALA A 244 3.23 -27.86 6.99
N GLU A 245 2.87 -28.65 5.99
CA GLU A 245 1.75 -29.61 6.05
C GLU A 245 1.96 -30.73 7.09
N ASN A 246 3.21 -31.08 7.39
CA ASN A 246 3.56 -32.21 8.24
C ASN A 246 4.63 -31.83 9.28
N PRO A 247 4.35 -31.97 10.60
CA PRO A 247 5.31 -31.65 11.67
C PRO A 247 6.63 -32.44 11.61
N GLN A 248 6.67 -33.50 10.83
CA GLN A 248 7.81 -34.42 10.70
C GLN A 248 8.81 -34.01 9.61
N GLU A 249 8.41 -33.15 8.67
CA GLU A 249 9.33 -32.50 7.70
C GLU A 249 9.90 -31.18 8.24
N LEU A 250 9.56 -30.84 9.48
CA LEU A 250 10.11 -29.72 10.20
C LEU A 250 11.56 -30.04 10.57
N THR A 251 12.50 -29.26 10.03
CA THR A 251 13.82 -29.14 10.66
C THR A 251 13.66 -28.40 11.99
N MET A 252 13.17 -29.11 13.00
CA MET A 252 13.13 -28.85 14.45
C MET A 252 12.64 -27.49 14.99
N ASP A 253 12.29 -26.46 14.21
CA ASP A 253 11.90 -25.15 14.78
C ASP A 253 11.03 -24.23 13.88
N SER A 254 10.46 -24.71 12.77
CA SER A 254 9.82 -23.82 11.80
C SER A 254 8.51 -24.31 11.21
N GLU A 255 7.36 -23.79 11.68
CA GLU A 255 6.02 -24.00 11.07
C GLU A 255 5.93 -23.60 9.57
N LEU A 256 6.99 -23.02 9.01
CA LEU A 256 7.06 -22.52 7.64
C LEU A 256 8.14 -23.24 6.84
N LYS A 257 7.88 -23.45 5.54
CA LYS A 257 8.84 -23.91 4.54
C LYS A 257 9.15 -22.79 3.56
N ILE A 258 10.43 -22.60 3.23
CA ILE A 258 10.87 -21.68 2.19
C ILE A 258 11.41 -22.51 1.03
N ILE A 259 10.73 -22.46 -0.11
CA ILE A 259 11.10 -23.25 -1.30
C ILE A 259 11.29 -22.34 -2.50
N LYS A 260 12.05 -22.82 -3.49
CA LYS A 260 12.14 -22.13 -4.77
C LYS A 260 10.79 -22.22 -5.48
N THR A 261 10.28 -21.09 -5.95
CA THR A 261 9.05 -21.00 -6.74
C THR A 261 9.24 -21.69 -8.09
N GLU A 262 8.22 -22.39 -8.56
CA GLU A 262 8.23 -22.94 -9.91
C GLU A 262 8.37 -21.84 -10.96
N ALA A 263 9.14 -22.09 -12.01
CA ALA A 263 9.41 -21.08 -13.03
C ALA A 263 8.12 -20.64 -13.77
N SER A 264 7.18 -21.57 -13.94
CA SER A 264 5.83 -21.33 -14.46
C SER A 264 5.07 -20.31 -13.62
N ASP A 265 4.95 -20.56 -12.32
CA ASP A 265 4.25 -19.69 -11.37
C ASP A 265 4.90 -18.31 -11.25
N GLN A 266 6.24 -18.28 -11.19
CA GLN A 266 6.98 -17.02 -11.13
C GLN A 266 6.71 -16.16 -12.37
N ALA A 267 6.81 -16.74 -13.57
CA ALA A 267 6.58 -16.02 -14.82
C ALA A 267 5.12 -15.55 -14.93
N LYS A 268 4.18 -16.43 -14.57
CA LYS A 268 2.74 -16.15 -14.52
C LYS A 268 2.40 -14.93 -13.68
N TYR A 269 2.73 -14.96 -12.39
CA TYR A 269 2.29 -13.91 -11.48
C TYR A 269 3.07 -12.61 -11.68
N SER A 270 4.32 -12.69 -12.16
CA SER A 270 5.08 -11.52 -12.60
C SER A 270 4.40 -10.83 -13.79
N GLY A 271 3.99 -11.61 -14.81
CA GLY A 271 3.28 -11.09 -15.97
C GLY A 271 1.94 -10.43 -15.62
N LEU A 272 1.18 -11.03 -14.70
CA LEU A 272 -0.06 -10.44 -14.20
C LEU A 272 0.18 -9.15 -13.39
N SER A 273 1.25 -9.10 -12.60
CA SER A 273 1.64 -7.89 -11.88
C SER A 273 1.99 -6.75 -12.85
N GLU A 274 2.81 -7.02 -13.86
CA GLU A 274 3.18 -6.03 -14.87
C GLU A 274 1.97 -5.56 -15.68
N ASN A 275 1.09 -6.48 -16.09
CA ASN A 275 -0.14 -6.15 -16.79
C ASN A 275 -1.04 -5.22 -15.93
N SER A 276 -1.21 -5.52 -14.64
CA SER A 276 -1.95 -4.65 -13.70
C SER A 276 -1.32 -3.25 -13.59
N LYS A 277 0.01 -3.18 -13.43
CA LYS A 277 0.76 -1.92 -13.38
C LYS A 277 0.56 -1.09 -14.66
N ARG A 278 0.55 -1.71 -15.84
CA ARG A 278 0.31 -1.03 -17.12
C ARG A 278 -1.14 -0.54 -17.22
N LEU A 279 -2.10 -1.44 -17.01
CA LEU A 279 -3.54 -1.15 -17.08
C LEU A 279 -3.95 0.03 -16.19
N LEU A 280 -3.41 0.12 -14.98
CA LEU A 280 -3.71 1.20 -14.04
C LEU A 280 -3.01 2.53 -14.36
N ASN A 281 -1.97 2.53 -15.19
CA ASN A 281 -1.28 3.74 -15.63
C ASN A 281 -1.73 4.22 -17.02
N ASP A 282 -2.23 3.33 -17.88
CA ASP A 282 -2.69 3.64 -19.24
C ASP A 282 -4.09 4.28 -19.25
N LYS A 283 -4.75 4.51 -20.39
CA LYS A 283 -6.14 5.05 -20.40
C LYS A 283 -7.22 3.97 -20.45
N ASP A 284 -6.81 2.72 -20.44
CA ASP A 284 -7.71 1.59 -20.57
C ASP A 284 -8.61 1.44 -19.34
N SER A 285 -9.87 1.16 -19.61
CA SER A 285 -10.93 1.05 -18.60
C SER A 285 -11.46 -0.38 -18.44
N LYS A 286 -10.87 -1.34 -19.15
CA LYS A 286 -11.30 -2.73 -19.17
C LYS A 286 -10.10 -3.65 -19.22
N HIS A 287 -10.25 -4.83 -18.62
CA HIS A 287 -9.31 -5.92 -18.74
C HIS A 287 -9.32 -6.47 -20.17
N ASP A 288 -8.14 -6.84 -20.67
CA ASP A 288 -8.04 -7.46 -21.98
C ASP A 288 -8.60 -8.91 -21.96
N PRO A 289 -9.10 -9.42 -23.10
CA PRO A 289 -9.72 -10.75 -23.18
C PRO A 289 -8.79 -11.90 -22.79
N GLU A 290 -7.48 -11.76 -23.05
CA GLU A 290 -6.48 -12.77 -22.71
C GLU A 290 -6.33 -12.87 -21.18
N THR A 291 -6.23 -11.74 -20.49
CA THR A 291 -6.21 -11.64 -19.03
C THR A 291 -7.51 -12.18 -18.42
N ILE A 292 -8.69 -11.86 -19.01
CA ILE A 292 -9.97 -12.42 -18.55
C ILE A 292 -9.97 -13.95 -18.67
N SER A 293 -9.58 -14.49 -19.83
CA SER A 293 -9.51 -15.94 -20.06
C SER A 293 -8.54 -16.61 -19.09
N TYR A 294 -7.39 -15.98 -18.88
CA TYR A 294 -6.36 -16.46 -17.97
C TYR A 294 -6.84 -16.53 -16.53
N LEU A 295 -7.40 -15.43 -16.01
CA LEU A 295 -7.87 -15.37 -14.63
C LEU A 295 -9.06 -16.30 -14.39
N LYS A 296 -9.91 -16.53 -15.41
CA LYS A 296 -10.97 -17.55 -15.34
C LYS A 296 -10.43 -18.98 -15.29
N LYS A 297 -9.34 -19.29 -15.99
CA LYS A 297 -8.70 -20.62 -15.90
C LYS A 297 -8.09 -20.89 -14.54
N GLU A 298 -7.58 -19.86 -13.85
CA GLU A 298 -7.09 -19.99 -12.48
C GLU A 298 -8.19 -20.46 -11.52
N ILE A 299 -9.41 -19.93 -11.68
CA ILE A 299 -10.59 -20.37 -10.92
C ILE A 299 -10.87 -21.85 -11.18
N GLN A 300 -10.75 -22.30 -12.43
CA GLN A 300 -11.10 -23.65 -12.86
C GLN A 300 -10.04 -24.71 -12.50
N MET A 301 -8.79 -24.31 -12.24
CA MET A 301 -7.72 -25.24 -11.83
C MET A 301 -7.80 -25.61 -10.34
N ASP A 302 -8.23 -24.70 -9.46
CA ASP A 302 -8.27 -24.92 -8.00
C ASP A 302 -9.69 -24.88 -7.38
N SER A 303 -10.73 -24.56 -8.17
CA SER A 303 -12.07 -25.00 -7.82
C SER A 303 -12.10 -26.51 -7.98
N GLY A 304 -12.01 -27.24 -6.88
CA GLY A 304 -12.55 -28.58 -6.75
C GLY A 304 -14.07 -28.61 -6.99
N SER A 305 -14.59 -27.93 -8.03
CA SER A 305 -15.72 -28.50 -8.73
C SER A 305 -15.20 -29.84 -9.22
N ALA A 306 -15.68 -30.91 -8.60
CA ALA A 306 -15.79 -32.17 -9.30
C ALA A 306 -16.26 -31.79 -10.70
N ASN A 307 -15.35 -31.94 -11.64
CA ASN A 307 -15.53 -31.55 -13.01
C ASN A 307 -16.86 -32.22 -13.40
N PRO A 308 -17.95 -31.47 -13.64
CA PRO A 308 -19.30 -31.98 -13.42
C PRO A 308 -19.46 -33.29 -14.17
N VAL A 309 -19.75 -34.36 -13.43
CA VAL A 309 -19.74 -35.69 -14.02
C VAL A 309 -21.11 -35.88 -14.64
N TYR A 310 -21.14 -35.93 -15.97
CA TYR A 310 -22.37 -36.17 -16.71
C TYR A 310 -22.50 -37.65 -17.02
N ARG A 311 -23.74 -38.12 -17.00
CA ARG A 311 -24.17 -39.39 -17.54
C ARG A 311 -24.85 -39.15 -18.87
N ILE A 312 -24.23 -39.61 -19.95
CA ILE A 312 -24.79 -39.55 -21.31
C ILE A 312 -25.36 -40.93 -21.65
N THR A 313 -26.65 -41.02 -21.88
CA THR A 313 -27.29 -42.22 -22.44
C THR A 313 -27.58 -41.98 -23.91
N LEU A 314 -27.07 -42.85 -24.78
CA LEU A 314 -27.31 -42.81 -26.22
C LEU A 314 -28.61 -43.52 -26.59
N LYS A 315 -29.13 -43.24 -27.80
CA LYS A 315 -30.32 -43.91 -28.37
C LYS A 315 -30.16 -45.44 -28.48
N ASN A 316 -28.93 -45.93 -28.61
CA ASN A 316 -28.62 -47.37 -28.58
C ASN A 316 -28.54 -47.96 -27.16
N LYS A 317 -28.95 -47.19 -26.13
CA LYS A 317 -28.91 -47.53 -24.69
C LYS A 317 -27.51 -47.72 -24.10
N LYS A 318 -26.44 -47.34 -24.80
CA LYS A 318 -25.11 -47.26 -24.19
C LYS A 318 -25.01 -46.01 -23.33
N THR A 319 -24.41 -46.16 -22.16
CA THR A 319 -24.25 -45.08 -21.19
C THR A 319 -22.78 -44.79 -20.98
N TYR A 320 -22.43 -43.51 -20.91
CA TYR A 320 -21.09 -43.01 -20.66
C TYR A 320 -21.11 -42.07 -19.48
N LEU A 321 -20.06 -42.12 -18.67
CA LEU A 321 -19.86 -41.29 -17.49
C LEU A 321 -18.55 -40.53 -17.65
N GLY A 322 -18.58 -39.23 -17.44
CA GLY A 322 -17.38 -38.42 -17.56
C GLY A 322 -17.67 -36.93 -17.59
N THR A 323 -16.61 -36.17 -17.77
CA THR A 323 -16.68 -34.73 -17.98
C THR A 323 -17.02 -34.44 -19.43
N VAL A 324 -17.75 -33.37 -19.69
CA VAL A 324 -18.27 -33.07 -21.03
C VAL A 324 -17.86 -31.68 -21.48
N GLU A 325 -17.22 -31.59 -22.65
CA GLU A 325 -16.98 -30.36 -23.38
C GLU A 325 -17.96 -30.27 -24.56
N GLU A 326 -18.65 -29.13 -24.72
CA GLU A 326 -19.62 -28.93 -25.80
C GLU A 326 -18.96 -28.27 -27.03
N ASN A 327 -19.16 -28.89 -28.19
CA ASN A 327 -18.87 -28.33 -29.51
C ASN A 327 -20.17 -28.00 -30.27
N GLU A 328 -20.10 -27.42 -31.47
CA GLU A 328 -21.29 -27.04 -32.25
C GLU A 328 -22.26 -28.22 -32.46
N ASN A 329 -21.76 -29.38 -32.90
CA ASN A 329 -22.59 -30.55 -33.26
C ASN A 329 -22.34 -31.80 -32.40
N SER A 330 -21.37 -31.77 -31.48
CA SER A 330 -20.97 -32.92 -30.68
C SER A 330 -20.64 -32.54 -29.24
N TYR A 331 -20.57 -33.56 -28.39
CA TYR A 331 -20.01 -33.49 -27.05
C TYR A 331 -18.74 -34.33 -27.00
N ILE A 332 -17.67 -33.80 -26.41
CA ILE A 332 -16.45 -34.55 -26.10
C ILE A 332 -16.56 -34.99 -24.64
N LEU A 333 -16.75 -36.28 -24.43
CA LEU A 333 -16.77 -36.88 -23.10
C LEU A 333 -15.36 -37.39 -22.74
N THR A 334 -14.85 -37.02 -21.57
CA THR A 334 -13.60 -37.55 -21.01
C THR A 334 -13.90 -38.38 -19.77
N ASP A 335 -13.57 -39.66 -19.81
CA ASP A 335 -13.80 -40.60 -18.70
C ASP A 335 -12.77 -40.43 -17.56
N SER A 336 -12.93 -41.20 -16.47
CA SER A 336 -12.04 -41.17 -15.30
C SER A 336 -10.61 -41.66 -15.59
N GLU A 337 -10.40 -42.37 -16.70
CA GLU A 337 -9.09 -42.86 -17.14
C GLU A 337 -8.42 -41.89 -18.12
N GLY A 338 -9.09 -40.78 -18.47
CA GLY A 338 -8.60 -39.77 -19.39
C GLY A 338 -8.87 -40.07 -20.87
N ASN A 339 -9.64 -41.12 -21.19
CA ASN A 339 -10.01 -41.41 -22.57
C ASN A 339 -11.08 -40.44 -23.05
N ARG A 340 -10.84 -39.87 -24.23
CA ARG A 340 -11.74 -38.92 -24.88
C ARG A 340 -12.62 -39.61 -25.91
N LYS A 341 -13.90 -39.30 -25.90
CA LYS A 341 -14.88 -39.82 -26.85
C LYS A 341 -15.79 -38.71 -27.35
N GLU A 342 -15.83 -38.54 -28.67
CA GLU A 342 -16.77 -37.64 -29.31
C GLU A 342 -18.12 -38.33 -29.53
N ILE A 343 -19.21 -37.63 -29.20
CA ILE A 343 -20.59 -38.10 -29.28
C ILE A 343 -21.41 -37.04 -30.01
N ASP A 344 -22.03 -37.39 -31.15
CA ASP A 344 -22.93 -36.49 -31.86
C ASP A 344 -24.19 -36.22 -31.02
N LYS A 345 -24.60 -34.95 -30.92
CA LYS A 345 -25.80 -34.52 -30.16
C LYS A 345 -27.06 -35.26 -30.63
N LYS A 346 -27.13 -35.67 -31.90
CA LYS A 346 -28.26 -36.42 -32.47
C LYS A 346 -28.37 -37.85 -31.95
N GLU A 347 -27.30 -38.42 -31.44
CA GLU A 347 -27.26 -39.79 -30.92
C GLU A 347 -27.64 -39.89 -29.45
N ILE A 348 -27.73 -38.76 -28.75
CA ILE A 348 -28.04 -38.69 -27.32
C ILE A 348 -29.54 -38.87 -27.10
N LEU A 349 -29.87 -39.76 -26.17
CA LEU A 349 -31.21 -39.95 -25.64
C LEU A 349 -31.43 -39.10 -24.39
N GLU A 350 -30.43 -39.03 -23.50
CA GLU A 350 -30.51 -38.35 -22.21
C GLU A 350 -29.12 -37.88 -21.76
N LEU A 351 -29.07 -36.70 -21.14
CA LEU A 351 -27.87 -36.10 -20.54
C LEU A 351 -28.23 -35.67 -19.11
N GLU A 352 -27.64 -36.30 -18.12
CA GLU A 352 -27.93 -36.07 -16.70
C GLU A 352 -26.67 -35.62 -15.96
N LEU A 353 -26.77 -34.60 -15.10
CA LEU A 353 -25.70 -34.20 -14.19
C LEU A 353 -25.73 -35.11 -12.95
N VAL A 354 -24.63 -35.81 -12.68
CA VAL A 354 -24.53 -36.79 -11.58
C VAL A 354 -23.83 -36.21 -10.35
N GLN A 355 -22.87 -35.30 -10.55
CA GLN A 355 -22.06 -34.73 -9.47
C GLN A 355 -21.63 -33.30 -9.78
#